data_AF-A0A4Q7FWE1-F1
#
_entry.id   AF-A0A4Q7FWE1-F1
#
_cell.length_a   1.000
_cell.length_b   1.000
_cell.length_c   1.000
_cell.angle_alpha   90.00
_cell.angle_beta   90.00
_cell.angle_gamma   90.00
#
_symmetry.space_group_name_H-M   'P 1'
#
loop_
_entity.id
_entity.type
_entity.pdbx_description
1 polymer ?
#
loop_
_entity_poly.entity_id
_entity_poly.type
_entity_poly.pdbx_seq_one_letter_code
_entity_poly.pdbx_strand_id
1 'polypeptide(L)'
;MLRRFKARHTHHYVAIEDGLEVAFLALDQIPGVDYLVLYEIFVRPKYRRRGIGSRLLRKVEELAAGLGYERITLSPSPLEQGILNRNSSLGMGVMAIAADRTALRNWKRS
;
A
#
# COMPACT_ATOMS: atom_id res chain seq x y z
N MET A 1 -5.19 18.48 -26.69
CA MET A 1 -5.15 19.33 -25.48
C MET A 1 -5.09 18.42 -24.26
N LEU A 2 -4.00 18.45 -23.47
CA LEU A 2 -3.83 17.58 -22.29
C LEU A 2 -3.97 18.42 -21.01
N ARG A 3 -4.86 18.02 -20.10
CA ARG A 3 -5.08 18.70 -18.82
C ARG A 3 -4.42 17.89 -17.70
N ARG A 4 -3.41 18.47 -17.06
CA ARG A 4 -2.74 17.85 -15.90
C ARG A 4 -3.67 17.91 -14.69
N PHE A 5 -4.22 16.77 -14.28
CA PHE A 5 -4.87 16.64 -12.97
C PHE A 5 -3.79 16.35 -11.93
N LYS A 6 -3.35 17.37 -11.20
CA LYS A 6 -2.58 17.16 -9.96
C LYS A 6 -3.50 16.44 -8.96
N ALA A 7 -3.24 15.15 -8.71
CA ALA A 7 -3.55 14.36 -7.52
C ALA A 7 -4.77 14.77 -6.66
N ARG A 8 -5.94 15.06 -7.24
CA ARG A 8 -7.14 15.48 -6.47
C ARG A 8 -7.71 14.37 -5.58
N HIS A 9 -7.26 13.16 -5.81
CA HIS A 9 -7.76 11.94 -5.19
C HIS A 9 -6.70 11.24 -4.36
N THR A 10 -5.46 11.75 -4.33
CA THR A 10 -4.35 11.14 -3.59
C THR A 10 -4.31 11.66 -2.18
N HIS A 11 -4.41 10.76 -1.21
CA HIS A 11 -4.33 11.01 0.22
C HIS A 11 -3.05 10.41 0.77
N HIS A 12 -2.27 11.24 1.47
CA HIS A 12 -1.03 10.84 2.12
C HIS A 12 -1.24 10.64 3.61
N TYR A 13 -0.68 9.56 4.16
CA TYR A 13 -0.72 9.27 5.57
C TYR A 13 0.69 8.95 6.08
N VAL A 14 0.95 9.37 7.32
CA VAL A 14 2.18 9.08 8.05
C VAL A 14 1.83 8.25 9.27
N ALA A 15 2.58 7.18 9.52
CA ALA A 15 2.49 6.42 10.75
C ALA A 15 3.48 6.96 11.78
N ILE A 16 2.99 7.18 12.99
CA ILE A 16 3.77 7.69 14.12
C ILE A 16 3.85 6.62 15.21
N GLU A 17 5.05 6.31 15.68
CA GLU A 17 5.31 5.53 16.90
C GLU A 17 6.26 6.32 17.80
N ASP A 18 5.96 6.42 19.10
CA ASP A 18 6.76 7.16 20.09
C ASP A 18 7.09 8.60 19.65
N GLY A 19 6.12 9.27 19.01
CA GLY A 19 6.29 10.64 18.50
C GLY A 19 7.17 10.76 17.24
N LEU A 20 7.63 9.65 16.67
CA LEU A 20 8.48 9.63 15.49
C LEU A 20 7.72 9.10 14.26
N GLU A 21 7.94 9.74 13.12
CA GLU A 21 7.47 9.23 11.83
C GLU A 21 8.25 7.95 11.46
N VAL A 22 7.53 6.83 11.33
CA VAL A 22 8.11 5.51 11.08
C VAL A 22 7.75 4.93 9.71
N ALA A 23 6.66 5.39 9.12
CA ALA A 23 6.20 4.92 7.82
C ALA A 23 5.32 5.95 7.10
N PHE A 24 5.15 5.76 5.80
CA PHE A 24 4.36 6.58 4.89
C PHE A 24 3.50 5.68 4.01
N LEU A 25 2.30 6.14 3.64
CA LEU A 25 1.50 5.52 2.58
C LEU A 25 0.72 6.57 1.78
N ALA A 26 0.46 6.26 0.51
CA ALA A 26 -0.33 7.08 -0.41
C ALA A 26 -1.48 6.26 -1.01
N LEU A 27 -2.69 6.80 -0.98
CA LEU A 27 -3.91 6.16 -1.48
C LEU A 27 -4.62 7.04 -2.49
N ASP A 28 -5.09 6.49 -3.62
CA ASP A 28 -6.04 7.19 -4.49
C ASP A 28 -7.48 6.77 -4.21
N GLN A 29 -8.31 7.75 -3.82
CA GLN A 29 -9.76 7.66 -3.67
C GLN A 29 -10.44 8.24 -4.90
N ILE A 30 -10.48 7.44 -5.97
CA ILE A 30 -11.04 7.87 -7.26
C ILE A 30 -12.58 7.79 -7.18
N PRO A 31 -13.32 8.87 -7.49
CA PRO A 31 -14.78 8.84 -7.51
C PRO A 31 -15.31 7.93 -8.63
N GLY A 32 -16.38 7.19 -8.35
CA GLY A 32 -17.10 6.41 -9.35
C GLY A 32 -16.46 5.06 -9.73
N VAL A 33 -15.38 4.65 -9.05
CA VAL A 33 -14.84 3.28 -9.12
C VAL A 33 -15.05 2.56 -7.80
N ASP A 34 -15.07 1.23 -7.84
CA ASP A 34 -15.32 0.36 -6.69
C ASP A 34 -14.04 -0.07 -5.96
N TYR A 35 -12.89 0.50 -6.32
CA TYR A 35 -11.59 0.14 -5.77
C TYR A 35 -10.82 1.32 -5.20
N LEU A 36 -10.08 1.04 -4.12
CA LEU A 36 -9.07 1.94 -3.56
C LEU A 36 -7.70 1.58 -4.11
N VAL A 37 -6.90 2.56 -4.54
CA VAL A 37 -5.54 2.28 -5.04
C VAL A 37 -4.53 2.58 -3.94
N LEU A 38 -3.74 1.59 -3.53
CA LEU A 38 -2.53 1.79 -2.73
C LEU A 38 -1.35 2.06 -3.66
N TYR A 39 -1.00 3.34 -3.78
CA TYR A 39 0.04 3.81 -4.69
C TYR A 39 1.44 3.58 -4.11
N GLU A 40 1.63 3.94 -2.83
CA GLU A 40 2.92 3.83 -2.17
C GLU A 40 2.74 3.35 -0.74
N ILE A 41 3.64 2.48 -0.30
CA ILE A 41 3.81 2.12 1.11
C ILE A 41 5.31 2.01 1.41
N PHE A 42 5.74 2.74 2.42
CA PHE A 42 7.14 2.77 2.82
C PHE A 42 7.27 2.72 4.34
N VAL A 43 8.09 1.78 4.82
CA VAL A 43 8.50 1.73 6.23
C VAL A 43 9.99 2.06 6.29
N ARG A 44 10.36 3.01 7.15
CA ARG A 44 11.75 3.41 7.36
C ARG A 44 12.60 2.18 7.72
N PRO A 45 13.79 1.98 7.13
CA PRO A 45 14.58 0.75 7.28
C PRO A 45 14.75 0.27 8.72
N LYS A 46 15.06 1.17 9.66
CA LYS A 46 15.28 0.84 11.08
C LYS A 46 14.05 0.31 11.82
N TYR A 47 12.85 0.50 11.27
CA TYR A 47 11.57 0.03 11.83
C TYR A 47 10.95 -1.14 11.03
N ARG A 48 11.65 -1.65 10.00
CA ARG A 48 11.20 -2.83 9.25
C ARG A 48 11.28 -4.09 10.10
N ARG A 49 10.59 -5.15 9.66
CA ARG A 49 10.49 -6.45 10.35
C ARG A 49 9.85 -6.40 11.74
N ARG A 50 9.15 -5.31 12.06
CA ARG A 50 8.37 -5.14 13.30
C ARG A 50 6.84 -5.20 13.09
N GLY A 51 6.39 -5.69 11.93
CA GLY A 51 4.97 -5.79 11.60
C GLY A 51 4.27 -4.47 11.22
N ILE A 52 5.01 -3.35 11.11
CA ILE A 52 4.43 -2.02 10.78
C ILE A 52 3.68 -2.04 9.46
N GLY A 53 4.30 -2.54 8.39
CA GLY A 53 3.66 -2.63 7.07
C GLY A 53 2.37 -3.45 7.09
N SER A 54 2.37 -4.59 7.79
CA SER A 54 1.15 -5.43 7.92
C SER A 54 0.03 -4.72 8.68
N ARG A 55 0.35 -3.96 9.74
CA ARG A 55 -0.66 -3.14 10.45
C ARG A 55 -1.19 -2.02 9.58
N LEU A 56 -0.34 -1.39 8.77
CA LEU A 56 -0.75 -0.36 7.81
C LEU A 56 -1.71 -0.94 6.76
N LEU A 57 -1.38 -2.09 6.16
CA LEU A 57 -2.26 -2.74 5.19
C LEU A 57 -3.63 -3.06 5.78
N ARG A 58 -3.68 -3.58 7.02
CA ARG A 58 -4.96 -3.78 7.73
C ARG A 58 -5.75 -2.49 7.91
N LYS A 59 -5.07 -1.37 8.21
CA LYS A 59 -5.73 -0.06 8.31
C LYS A 59 -6.28 0.42 6.97
N VAL A 60 -5.58 0.13 5.87
CA VAL A 60 -6.08 0.40 4.52
C VAL A 60 -7.32 -0.45 4.20
N GLU A 61 -7.33 -1.73 4.58
CA GLU A 61 -8.50 -2.62 4.46
C GLU A 61 -9.71 -2.10 5.25
N GLU A 62 -9.50 -1.72 6.50
CA GLU A 62 -10.54 -1.12 7.36
C GLU A 62 -11.09 0.17 6.75
N LEU A 63 -10.21 1.04 6.23
CA LEU A 63 -10.59 2.28 5.56
C LEU A 63 -11.39 2.00 4.27
N ALA A 64 -10.92 1.07 3.44
CA ALA A 64 -11.61 0.71 2.20
C ALA A 64 -13.02 0.21 2.48
N ALA A 65 -13.18 -0.68 3.47
CA ALA A 65 -14.48 -1.17 3.89
C ALA A 65 -15.39 -0.05 4.45
N GLY A 66 -14.84 0.84 5.28
CA GLY A 66 -15.60 1.97 5.84
C GLY A 66 -16.06 2.99 4.79
N LEU A 67 -15.35 3.11 3.68
CA LEU A 67 -15.70 3.97 2.55
C LEU A 67 -16.55 3.28 1.48
N GLY A 68 -16.88 2.00 1.65
CA GLY A 68 -17.72 1.24 0.72
C GLY A 68 -16.99 0.70 -0.52
N TYR A 69 -15.65 0.70 -0.53
CA TYR A 69 -14.90 0.05 -1.60
C TYR A 69 -15.00 -1.48 -1.50
N GLU A 70 -15.02 -2.14 -2.66
CA GLU A 70 -15.13 -3.60 -2.75
C GLU A 70 -13.77 -4.28 -2.74
N ARG A 71 -12.75 -3.60 -3.27
CA ARG A 71 -11.39 -4.13 -3.44
C ARG A 71 -10.31 -3.05 -3.24
N ILE A 72 -9.10 -3.50 -2.91
CA ILE A 72 -7.89 -2.67 -2.91
C ILE A 72 -6.98 -3.16 -4.02
N THR A 73 -6.42 -2.24 -4.78
CA THR A 73 -5.43 -2.53 -5.83
C THR A 73 -4.09 -1.95 -5.43
N LEU A 74 -3.02 -2.70 -5.70
CA LEU A 74 -1.66 -2.20 -5.62
C LEU A 74 -0.93 -2.67 -6.88
N SER A 75 -0.26 -1.76 -7.57
CA SER A 75 0.63 -2.12 -8.67
C SER A 75 2.06 -1.86 -8.20
N PRO A 76 2.79 -2.90 -7.77
CA PRO A 76 4.17 -2.70 -7.35
C PRO A 76 4.99 -2.38 -8.60
N SER A 77 5.38 -1.11 -8.76
CA SER A 77 6.44 -0.75 -9.69
C SER A 77 7.74 -0.69 -8.89
N PRO A 78 8.79 -1.44 -9.26
CA PRO A 78 10.11 -1.18 -8.73
C PRO A 78 10.42 0.29 -8.98
N LEU A 79 10.71 1.04 -7.92
CA LEU A 79 11.12 2.45 -8.03
C LEU A 79 12.38 2.61 -8.92
N GLU A 80 13.09 1.51 -9.20
CA GLU A 80 14.25 1.48 -10.07
C GLU A 80 14.00 0.57 -11.28
N GLN A 81 13.89 1.16 -12.48
CA GLN A 81 14.09 0.45 -13.75
C GLN A 81 15.58 0.10 -14.01
N GLY A 82 16.47 0.27 -13.02
CA GLY A 82 17.92 0.20 -13.19
C GLY A 82 18.66 -0.95 -12.49
N ILE A 83 18.06 -1.69 -11.55
CA ILE A 83 18.77 -2.74 -10.81
C ILE A 83 18.28 -4.14 -11.23
N LEU A 84 18.45 -4.43 -12.51
CA LEU A 84 18.47 -5.80 -13.04
C LEU A 84 19.84 -6.06 -13.66
N ASN A 85 20.92 -5.77 -12.92
CA ASN A 85 22.16 -6.50 -13.13
C ASN A 85 23.10 -6.47 -11.92
N ARG A 86 23.42 -7.69 -11.47
CA ARG A 86 24.54 -8.13 -10.62
C ARG A 86 24.41 -7.95 -9.10
N ASN A 87 24.07 -9.09 -8.47
CA ASN A 87 24.56 -9.57 -7.18
C ASN A 87 24.51 -8.60 -6.00
N SER A 88 23.36 -8.52 -5.32
CA SER A 88 23.31 -8.25 -3.87
C SER A 88 21.99 -8.73 -3.30
N SER A 89 22.09 -9.64 -2.34
CA SER A 89 21.03 -10.07 -1.43
C SER A 89 20.49 -8.88 -0.64
N LEU A 90 19.42 -8.22 -1.09
CA LEU A 90 18.58 -7.41 -0.20
C LEU A 90 17.17 -7.24 -0.78
N GLY A 91 16.20 -7.75 -0.05
CA GLY A 91 14.84 -7.99 -0.54
C GLY A 91 14.04 -6.74 -0.89
N MET A 92 13.35 -6.83 -2.02
CA MET A 92 12.10 -6.13 -2.29
C MET A 92 11.14 -7.12 -2.93
N GLY A 93 10.46 -7.89 -2.10
CA GLY A 93 9.27 -8.64 -2.47
C GLY A 93 8.09 -8.05 -1.72
N VAL A 94 7.42 -7.06 -2.29
CA VAL A 94 6.04 -6.75 -1.87
C VAL A 94 5.14 -7.50 -2.83
N MET A 95 4.68 -8.68 -2.40
CA MET A 95 3.67 -9.46 -3.13
C MET A 95 2.40 -8.62 -3.23
N ALA A 96 1.88 -8.48 -4.45
CA ALA A 96 0.55 -7.92 -4.67
C ALA A 96 -0.49 -8.88 -4.06
N ILE A 97 -1.24 -8.41 -3.05
CA ILE A 97 -2.45 -9.10 -2.60
C ILE A 97 -3.62 -8.37 -3.26
N ALA A 98 -4.17 -8.95 -4.32
CA ALA A 98 -5.54 -8.66 -4.69
C ALA A 98 -6.41 -9.39 -3.64
N ALA A 99 -6.79 -8.68 -2.58
CA ALA A 99 -7.67 -9.25 -1.56
C ALA A 99 -9.10 -9.25 -2.11
N ASP A 100 -9.49 -10.34 -2.77
CA ASP A 100 -10.90 -10.68 -2.93
C ASP A 100 -11.49 -11.01 -1.54
N ARG A 101 -12.73 -10.57 -1.29
CA ARG A 101 -13.47 -10.83 -0.04
C ARG A 101 -13.55 -12.33 0.29
N THR A 102 -13.45 -13.20 -0.72
CA THR A 102 -13.42 -14.66 -0.57
C THR A 102 -12.08 -15.19 -0.04
N ALA A 103 -10.96 -14.60 -0.45
CA ALA A 103 -9.62 -15.03 -0.05
C ALA A 103 -9.31 -14.76 1.43
N LEU A 104 -9.86 -13.67 1.98
CA LEU A 104 -9.68 -13.28 3.39
C LEU A 104 -10.37 -14.23 4.38
N ARG A 105 -11.44 -14.93 3.96
CA ARG A 105 -12.19 -15.84 4.84
C ARG A 105 -11.43 -17.14 5.12
N ASN A 106 -10.53 -17.55 4.22
CA ASN A 106 -9.75 -18.79 4.35
C ASN A 106 -8.45 -18.61 5.15
N TRP A 107 -7.87 -17.40 5.20
CA TRP A 107 -6.66 -17.11 5.98
C TRP A 107 -6.89 -17.10 7.50
N LYS A 108 -8.09 -16.77 7.97
CA LYS A 108 -8.41 -16.77 9.42
C LYS A 108 -8.53 -18.17 10.05
N ARG A 109 -8.28 -19.25 9.30
CA ARG A 109 -8.41 -20.65 9.74
C ARG A 109 -7.12 -21.47 9.63
N SER A 110 -5.98 -20.86 9.32
CA SER A 110 -4.69 -21.54 9.18
C SER A 110 -3.66 -21.00 10.17
#